data_AF-A0A8J4EF61-F1
#
_entry.id   AF-A0A8J4EF61-F1
#
_cell.length_a   1.000
_cell.length_b   1.000
_cell.length_c   1.000
_cell.angle_alpha   90.00
_cell.angle_beta   90.00
_cell.angle_gamma   90.00
#
_symmetry.space_group_name_H-M   'P 1'
#
loop_
_entity.id
_entity.type
_entity.pdbx_description
1 polymer ?
#
loop_
_entity_poly.entity_id
_entity_poly.type
_entity_poly.pdbx_seq_one_letter_code
_entity_poly.pdbx_strand_id
1 'polypeptide(L)'
;MITTTRQPLTGPRTWPAYAAAAWLVAFVGWHVPLSLGWNPLDGDGMTGAAFHTYNLTLICMAGIGAVVVLATVRPWGRRFPRWLLLTPLVVGSVLLVLRGVPGFVEFVLQVTGVAPAGLVGLLDPDVAAPTGRELWAGYAINVYFFLGAVLLVPATYRFWRLDRGNAVAATGSDRSLWES
;
A
#
# COMPACT_ATOMS: atom_id res chain seq x y z
N MET A 1 13.99 15.64 -35.24
CA MET A 1 13.77 14.58 -34.24
C MET A 1 13.78 15.24 -32.86
N ILE A 2 12.61 15.68 -32.36
CA ILE A 2 12.52 16.34 -31.05
C ILE A 2 12.43 15.25 -30.00
N THR A 3 13.55 14.97 -29.34
CA THR A 3 13.61 14.06 -28.20
C THR A 3 12.92 14.76 -27.03
N THR A 4 11.62 14.49 -26.83
CA THR A 4 10.88 14.96 -25.65
C THR A 4 11.43 14.23 -24.41
N THR A 5 12.49 14.77 -23.83
CA THR A 5 13.06 14.34 -22.56
C THR A 5 12.02 14.59 -21.47
N ARG A 6 11.19 13.57 -21.14
CA ARG A 6 10.35 13.64 -19.92
C ARG A 6 11.29 13.96 -18.76
N GLN A 7 11.15 15.12 -18.13
CA GLN A 7 11.95 15.42 -16.95
C GLN A 7 11.61 14.42 -15.84
N PRO A 8 12.60 13.90 -15.10
CA PRO A 8 12.33 13.14 -13.89
C PRO A 8 11.59 14.04 -12.88
N LEU A 9 10.74 13.45 -12.04
CA LEU A 9 10.10 14.14 -10.92
C LEU A 9 11.15 14.42 -9.81
N THR A 10 12.19 15.18 -10.11
CA THR A 10 13.13 15.66 -9.09
C THR A 10 12.58 16.95 -8.53
N GLY A 11 11.63 16.83 -7.62
CA GLY A 11 11.05 17.96 -6.90
C GLY A 11 10.43 17.52 -5.56
N PRO A 12 10.10 18.45 -4.66
CA PRO A 12 9.58 18.18 -3.31
C PRO A 12 8.25 17.40 -3.27
N ARG A 13 7.69 17.03 -4.43
CA ARG A 13 6.39 16.35 -4.59
C ARG A 13 6.50 14.83 -4.78
N THR A 14 7.69 14.22 -4.71
CA THR A 14 7.86 12.75 -4.79
C THR A 14 7.89 12.04 -3.44
N TRP A 15 7.84 12.79 -2.33
CA TRP A 15 7.90 12.23 -0.98
C TRP A 15 6.90 11.10 -0.70
N PRO A 16 5.64 11.07 -1.21
CA PRO A 16 4.72 9.99 -0.87
C PRO A 16 5.16 8.65 -1.45
N ALA A 17 5.82 8.65 -2.61
CA ALA A 17 6.34 7.41 -3.20
C ALA A 17 7.51 6.87 -2.37
N TYR A 18 8.42 7.73 -1.92
CA TYR A 18 9.51 7.30 -1.03
C TYR A 18 8.99 6.83 0.32
N ALA A 19 8.00 7.53 0.89
CA ALA A 19 7.38 7.14 2.15
C ALA A 19 6.62 5.81 2.02
N ALA A 20 5.84 5.61 0.94
CA ALA A 20 5.17 4.35 0.68
C ALA A 20 6.16 3.20 0.45
N ALA A 21 7.27 3.44 -0.27
CA ALA A 21 8.33 2.46 -0.44
C ALA A 21 8.99 2.10 0.89
N ALA A 22 9.31 3.10 1.73
CA ALA A 22 9.88 2.88 3.05
C ALA A 22 8.91 2.08 3.95
N TRP A 23 7.62 2.40 3.90
CA TRP A 23 6.57 1.65 4.59
C TRP A 23 6.54 0.19 4.13
N LEU A 24 6.53 -0.08 2.82
CA LEU A 24 6.56 -1.46 2.29
C LEU A 24 7.83 -2.21 2.68
N VAL A 25 8.98 -1.54 2.72
CA VAL A 25 10.25 -2.15 3.17
C VAL A 25 10.19 -2.48 4.66
N ALA A 26 9.65 -1.59 5.50
CA ALA A 26 9.45 -1.88 6.92
C ALA A 26 8.51 -3.07 7.13
N PHE A 27 7.45 -3.18 6.31
CA PHE A 27 6.54 -4.32 6.33
C PHE A 27 7.28 -5.62 6.02
N VAL A 28 8.06 -5.66 4.93
CA VAL A 28 8.88 -6.82 4.59
C VAL A 28 9.86 -7.15 5.72
N GLY A 29 10.56 -6.15 6.26
CA GLY A 29 11.51 -6.33 7.35
C GLY A 29 10.89 -6.93 8.61
N TRP A 30 9.63 -6.60 8.92
CA TRP A 30 8.89 -7.21 10.02
C TRP A 30 8.47 -8.67 9.74
N HIS A 31 8.04 -8.95 8.51
CA HIS A 31 7.50 -10.27 8.14
C HIS A 31 8.57 -11.32 7.84
N VAL A 32 9.79 -10.92 7.45
CA VAL A 32 10.89 -11.86 7.18
C VAL A 32 11.27 -12.68 8.42
N PRO A 33 11.54 -12.08 9.60
CA PRO A 33 11.78 -12.83 10.83
C PRO A 33 10.64 -13.79 11.19
N LEU A 34 9.38 -13.38 11.00
CA LEU A 34 8.20 -14.22 11.22
C LEU A 34 8.23 -15.48 10.33
N SER A 35 8.67 -15.35 9.07
CA SER A 35 8.82 -16.51 8.16
C SER A 35 9.93 -17.47 8.57
N LEU A 36 10.92 -17.00 9.34
CA LEU A 36 12.04 -17.80 9.84
C LEU A 36 11.74 -18.48 11.18
N GLY A 37 10.49 -18.42 11.64
CA GLY A 37 10.04 -19.06 12.87
C GLY A 37 10.15 -18.19 14.12
N TRP A 38 10.54 -16.91 13.98
CA TRP A 38 10.48 -15.98 15.10
C TRP A 38 9.05 -15.45 15.24
N ASN A 39 8.27 -16.03 16.16
CA ASN A 39 6.95 -15.52 16.50
C ASN A 39 6.95 -14.92 17.91
N PRO A 40 7.25 -13.63 18.07
CA PRO A 40 7.22 -13.03 19.39
C PRO A 40 5.80 -13.01 19.96
N LEU A 41 4.75 -13.07 19.15
CA LEU A 41 3.34 -12.84 19.50
C LEU A 41 2.57 -14.10 19.94
N ASP A 42 3.24 -15.25 20.16
CA ASP A 42 2.71 -16.53 20.66
C ASP A 42 1.19 -16.54 20.96
N GLY A 43 0.40 -17.12 20.07
CA GLY A 43 -1.06 -17.21 20.18
C GLY A 43 -1.65 -18.25 19.23
N ASP A 44 -2.94 -18.57 19.39
CA ASP A 44 -3.72 -19.60 18.65
C ASP A 44 -4.03 -19.22 17.19
N GLY A 45 -3.11 -18.50 16.54
CA GLY A 45 -3.25 -18.05 15.16
C GLY A 45 -3.05 -19.16 14.14
N MET A 46 -3.06 -18.78 12.86
CA MET A 46 -2.72 -19.66 11.76
C MET A 46 -1.30 -20.22 11.99
N THR A 47 -1.14 -21.55 11.97
CA THR A 47 0.14 -22.24 12.22
C THR A 47 0.59 -23.07 11.01
N GLY A 48 1.84 -23.52 11.03
CA GLY A 48 2.39 -24.44 10.03
C GLY A 48 2.41 -23.88 8.61
N ALA A 49 2.11 -24.73 7.64
CA ALA A 49 2.23 -24.39 6.21
C ALA A 49 1.37 -23.19 5.80
N ALA A 50 0.15 -23.07 6.34
CA ALA A 50 -0.77 -21.99 6.00
C ALA A 50 -0.21 -20.61 6.40
N PHE A 51 0.38 -20.53 7.60
CA PHE A 51 1.07 -19.32 8.06
C PHE A 51 2.24 -18.95 7.15
N HIS A 52 3.10 -19.92 6.82
CA HIS A 52 4.24 -19.67 5.94
C HIS A 52 3.81 -19.23 4.55
N THR A 53 2.78 -19.84 3.95
CA THR A 53 2.26 -19.44 2.64
C THR A 53 1.67 -18.03 2.67
N TYR A 54 0.86 -17.72 3.68
CA TYR A 54 0.32 -16.38 3.88
C TYR A 54 1.44 -15.35 4.02
N ASN A 55 2.41 -15.61 4.90
CA ASN A 55 3.49 -14.68 5.19
C ASN A 55 4.42 -14.47 3.99
N LEU A 56 4.74 -15.54 3.26
CA LEU A 56 5.53 -15.46 2.04
C LEU A 56 4.80 -14.65 0.96
N THR A 57 3.49 -14.84 0.81
CA THR A 57 2.67 -14.06 -0.13
C THR A 57 2.71 -12.58 0.21
N LEU A 58 2.58 -12.23 1.49
CA LEU A 58 2.69 -10.85 1.97
C LEU A 58 4.07 -10.24 1.69
N ILE A 59 5.14 -10.97 1.96
CA ILE A 59 6.52 -10.52 1.70
C ILE A 59 6.71 -10.27 0.19
N CYS A 60 6.31 -11.22 -0.66
CA CYS A 60 6.44 -11.09 -2.10
C CYS A 60 5.62 -9.90 -2.63
N MET A 61 4.36 -9.78 -2.21
CA MET A 61 3.48 -8.69 -2.65
C MET A 61 4.02 -7.33 -2.23
N ALA A 62 4.46 -7.19 -0.98
CA ALA A 62 5.02 -5.94 -0.46
C ALA A 62 6.37 -5.59 -1.11
N GLY A 63 7.25 -6.59 -1.31
CA GLY A 63 8.53 -6.42 -1.99
C GLY A 63 8.37 -5.96 -3.43
N ILE A 64 7.47 -6.60 -4.19
CA ILE A 64 7.12 -6.18 -5.55
C ILE A 64 6.52 -4.76 -5.51
N GLY A 65 5.61 -4.49 -4.58
CA GLY A 65 5.03 -3.17 -4.38
C GLY A 65 6.09 -2.09 -4.16
N ALA A 66 7.10 -2.36 -3.32
CA ALA A 66 8.16 -1.41 -3.02
C ALA A 66 8.97 -1.05 -4.28
N VAL A 67 9.31 -2.07 -5.06
CA VAL A 67 9.99 -1.90 -6.36
C VAL A 67 9.12 -1.10 -7.33
N VAL A 68 7.84 -1.45 -7.47
CA VAL A 68 6.88 -0.75 -8.34
C VAL A 68 6.74 0.71 -7.95
N VAL A 69 6.57 1.01 -6.66
CA VAL A 69 6.45 2.39 -6.17
C VAL A 69 7.73 3.17 -6.46
N LEU A 70 8.91 2.60 -6.21
CA LEU A 70 10.18 3.25 -6.55
C LEU A 70 10.33 3.48 -8.05
N ALA A 71 9.84 2.57 -8.89
CA ALA A 71 9.84 2.73 -10.34
C ALA A 71 9.12 4.01 -10.78
N THR A 72 8.10 4.46 -10.05
CA THR A 72 7.35 5.68 -10.40
C THR A 72 8.17 6.97 -10.29
N VAL A 73 9.23 6.96 -9.46
CA VAL A 73 10.05 8.15 -9.17
C VAL A 73 11.51 8.00 -9.60
N ARG A 74 11.97 6.80 -9.92
CA ARG A 74 13.35 6.52 -10.35
C ARG A 74 13.47 6.48 -11.87
N PRO A 75 14.61 6.91 -12.43
CA PRO A 75 14.81 6.99 -13.89
C PRO A 75 14.70 5.63 -14.59
N TRP A 76 15.06 4.53 -13.93
CA TRP A 76 14.98 3.19 -14.48
C TRP A 76 13.54 2.71 -14.69
N GLY A 77 12.56 3.24 -13.93
CA GLY A 77 11.15 2.86 -14.07
C GLY A 77 10.53 3.34 -15.37
N ARG A 78 11.15 4.30 -16.06
CA ARG A 78 10.73 4.78 -17.38
C ARG A 78 10.88 3.74 -18.49
N ARG A 79 11.62 2.65 -18.26
CA ARG A 79 11.78 1.56 -19.22
C ARG A 79 10.54 0.67 -19.29
N PHE A 80 9.70 0.69 -18.26
CA PHE A 80 8.52 -0.17 -18.19
C PHE A 80 7.29 0.54 -18.77
N PRO A 81 6.39 -0.20 -19.45
CA PRO A 81 5.13 0.36 -19.87
C PRO A 81 4.30 0.76 -18.65
N ARG A 82 3.62 1.90 -18.75
CA ARG A 82 2.94 2.51 -17.59
C ARG A 82 1.82 1.66 -17.01
N TRP A 83 1.08 0.95 -17.86
CA TRP A 83 0.01 0.06 -17.40
C TRP A 83 0.55 -1.03 -16.46
N LEU A 84 1.78 -1.52 -16.70
CA LEU A 84 2.42 -2.54 -15.86
C LEU A 84 2.77 -2.01 -14.45
N LEU A 85 3.02 -0.71 -14.31
CA LEU A 85 3.23 -0.07 -13.01
C LEU A 85 1.90 0.34 -12.36
N LEU A 86 0.95 0.82 -13.15
CA LEU A 86 -0.31 1.33 -12.63
C LEU A 86 -1.22 0.22 -12.10
N THR A 87 -1.27 -0.95 -12.75
CA THR A 87 -2.12 -2.07 -12.30
C THR A 87 -1.80 -2.52 -10.87
N PRO A 88 -0.55 -2.88 -10.49
CA PRO A 88 -0.23 -3.24 -9.11
C PRO A 88 -0.41 -2.08 -8.13
N LEU A 89 -0.18 -0.83 -8.54
CA LEU A 89 -0.41 0.35 -7.69
C LEU A 89 -1.88 0.53 -7.35
N VAL A 90 -2.77 0.41 -8.34
CA VAL A 90 -4.22 0.52 -8.14
C VAL A 90 -4.72 -0.65 -7.31
N VAL A 91 -4.33 -1.88 -7.63
CA VAL A 91 -4.71 -3.07 -6.86
C VAL A 91 -4.25 -2.95 -5.41
N GLY A 92 -2.97 -2.63 -5.17
CA GLY A 92 -2.44 -2.42 -3.83
C GLY A 92 -3.15 -1.29 -3.08
N SER A 93 -3.50 -0.20 -3.76
CA SER A 93 -4.25 0.91 -3.17
C SER A 93 -5.65 0.48 -2.74
N VAL A 94 -6.37 -0.26 -3.60
CA VAL A 94 -7.70 -0.80 -3.29
C VAL A 94 -7.63 -1.76 -2.11
N LEU A 95 -6.68 -2.71 -2.12
CA LEU A 95 -6.49 -3.67 -1.03
C LEU A 95 -6.18 -2.96 0.30
N LEU A 96 -5.31 -1.95 0.29
CA LEU A 96 -5.00 -1.18 1.49
C LEU A 96 -6.17 -0.34 1.99
N VAL A 97 -7.00 0.21 1.11
CA VAL A 97 -8.22 0.93 1.52
C VAL A 97 -9.20 -0.05 2.15
N LEU A 98 -9.47 -1.19 1.48
CA LEU A 98 -10.39 -2.21 1.97
C LEU A 98 -9.95 -2.83 3.30
N ARG A 99 -8.64 -2.95 3.55
CA ARG A 99 -8.12 -3.49 4.82
C ARG A 99 -7.91 -2.42 5.88
N GLY A 100 -7.34 -1.28 5.51
CA GLY A 100 -6.86 -0.25 6.40
C GLY A 100 -7.98 0.64 6.94
N VAL A 101 -8.97 0.99 6.10
CA VAL A 101 -10.07 1.86 6.54
C VAL A 101 -10.97 1.15 7.57
N PRO A 102 -11.49 -0.07 7.33
CA PRO A 102 -12.27 -0.76 8.35
C PRO A 102 -11.48 -1.03 9.63
N GLY A 103 -10.20 -1.41 9.51
CA GLY A 103 -9.33 -1.60 10.68
C GLY A 103 -9.12 -0.31 11.49
N PHE A 104 -8.98 0.83 10.83
CA PHE A 104 -8.87 2.11 11.54
C PHE A 104 -10.18 2.52 12.20
N VAL A 105 -11.33 2.27 11.56
CA VAL A 105 -12.64 2.47 12.17
C VAL A 105 -12.79 1.58 13.42
N GLU A 106 -12.42 0.31 13.32
CA GLU A 106 -12.40 -0.61 14.45
C GLU A 106 -11.51 -0.11 15.59
N PHE A 107 -10.30 0.34 15.28
CA PHE A 107 -9.40 0.96 16.25
C PHE A 107 -10.06 2.15 16.96
N VAL A 108 -10.71 3.06 16.23
CA VAL A 108 -11.40 4.22 16.82
C VAL A 108 -12.55 3.78 17.72
N LEU A 109 -13.35 2.80 17.29
CA LEU A 109 -14.47 2.29 18.08
C LEU A 109 -14.01 1.61 19.38
N GLN A 110 -12.91 0.86 19.33
CA GLN A 110 -12.34 0.19 20.50
C GLN A 110 -11.70 1.20 21.47
N VAL A 111 -10.93 2.18 20.97
CA VAL A 111 -10.30 3.22 21.80
C VAL A 111 -11.31 4.16 22.46
N THR A 112 -12.42 4.47 21.77
CA THR A 112 -13.49 5.31 22.32
C THR A 112 -14.44 4.55 23.24
N GLY A 113 -14.35 3.23 23.30
CA GLY A 113 -15.24 2.37 24.07
C GLY A 113 -16.65 2.20 23.49
N VAL A 114 -16.90 2.71 22.27
CA VAL A 114 -18.20 2.57 21.58
C VAL A 114 -18.48 1.11 21.22
N ALA A 115 -17.46 0.39 20.74
CA ALA A 115 -17.53 -1.05 20.49
C ALA A 115 -16.22 -1.72 20.97
N PRO A 116 -16.12 -2.09 22.25
CA PRO A 116 -14.90 -2.66 22.83
C PRO A 116 -14.47 -3.99 22.18
N ALA A 117 -15.43 -4.76 21.67
CA ALA A 117 -15.17 -6.00 20.91
C ALA A 117 -14.98 -5.77 19.40
N GLY A 118 -14.85 -4.51 18.95
CA GLY A 118 -14.66 -4.15 17.55
C GLY A 118 -15.89 -4.30 16.68
N LEU A 119 -15.67 -4.25 15.36
CA LEU A 119 -16.75 -4.36 14.37
C LEU A 119 -17.37 -5.76 14.35
N VAL A 120 -16.56 -6.78 14.60
CA VAL A 120 -17.04 -8.17 14.67
C VAL A 120 -17.91 -8.39 15.89
N GLY A 121 -17.55 -7.83 17.06
CA GLY A 121 -18.39 -7.92 18.25
C GLY A 121 -19.74 -7.20 18.14
N LEU A 122 -19.91 -6.29 17.18
CA LEU A 122 -21.22 -5.73 16.85
C LEU A 122 -22.09 -6.68 16.01
N LEU A 123 -21.46 -7.59 15.26
CA LEU A 123 -22.12 -8.57 14.39
C LEU A 123 -22.36 -9.90 15.12
N ASP A 124 -21.48 -10.25 16.06
CA ASP A 124 -21.51 -11.47 16.85
C ASP A 124 -21.29 -11.14 18.34
N PRO A 125 -22.37 -11.16 19.16
CA PRO A 125 -22.30 -10.80 20.58
C PRO A 125 -21.46 -11.75 21.44
N ASP A 126 -21.18 -12.97 20.96
CA ASP A 126 -20.42 -13.97 21.71
C ASP A 126 -18.90 -13.72 21.63
N VAL A 127 -18.46 -12.78 20.78
CA VAL A 127 -17.05 -12.42 20.63
C VAL A 127 -16.60 -11.56 21.80
N ALA A 128 -15.70 -12.12 22.61
CA ALA A 128 -15.08 -11.41 23.71
C ALA A 128 -14.19 -10.25 23.21
N ALA A 129 -14.18 -9.15 23.97
CA ALA A 129 -13.31 -8.03 23.67
C ALA A 129 -11.83 -8.42 23.85
N PRO A 130 -10.94 -8.11 22.90
CA PRO A 130 -9.52 -8.40 23.03
C PRO A 130 -8.92 -7.60 24.19
N THR A 131 -7.99 -8.19 24.93
CA THR A 131 -7.34 -7.54 26.08
C THR A 131 -5.82 -7.68 26.04
N GLY A 132 -5.14 -6.86 26.83
CA GLY A 132 -3.69 -6.94 26.99
C GLY A 132 -2.94 -6.81 25.66
N ARG A 133 -2.11 -7.82 25.37
CA ARG A 133 -1.19 -7.82 24.23
C ARG A 133 -1.90 -7.86 22.88
N GLU A 134 -2.96 -8.64 22.77
CA GLU A 134 -3.71 -8.83 21.52
C GLU A 134 -4.38 -7.54 21.08
N LEU A 135 -4.93 -6.78 22.04
CA LEU A 135 -5.50 -5.46 21.80
C LEU A 135 -4.45 -4.51 21.21
N TRP A 136 -3.29 -4.40 21.86
CA TRP A 136 -2.21 -3.51 21.39
C TRP A 136 -1.64 -3.93 20.04
N ALA A 137 -1.51 -5.25 19.78
CA ALA A 137 -1.10 -5.76 18.49
C ALA A 137 -2.13 -5.41 17.40
N GLY A 138 -3.43 -5.58 17.68
CA GLY A 138 -4.53 -5.19 16.79
C GLY A 138 -4.49 -3.70 16.44
N TYR A 139 -4.32 -2.83 17.45
CA TYR A 139 -4.18 -1.40 17.25
C TYR A 139 -3.00 -1.04 16.34
N ALA A 140 -1.82 -1.60 16.63
CA ALA A 140 -0.62 -1.36 15.84
C ALA A 140 -0.82 -1.79 14.38
N ILE A 141 -1.38 -2.98 14.16
CA ILE A 141 -1.67 -3.51 12.82
C ILE A 141 -2.64 -2.60 12.07
N ASN A 142 -3.75 -2.19 12.71
CA ASN A 142 -4.79 -1.38 12.08
C ASN A 142 -4.28 0.02 11.70
N VAL A 143 -3.56 0.69 12.60
CA VAL A 143 -2.91 1.97 12.32
C VAL A 143 -1.88 1.82 11.20
N TYR A 144 -1.09 0.75 11.21
CA TYR A 144 -0.08 0.49 10.19
C TYR A 144 -0.67 0.34 8.79
N PHE A 145 -1.71 -0.48 8.62
CA PHE A 145 -2.37 -0.66 7.33
C PHE A 145 -3.08 0.60 6.83
N PHE A 146 -3.69 1.36 7.74
CA PHE A 146 -4.30 2.65 7.40
C PHE A 146 -3.23 3.65 6.93
N LEU A 147 -2.10 3.73 7.63
CA LEU A 147 -0.96 4.55 7.20
C LEU A 147 -0.49 4.13 5.80
N GLY A 148 -0.42 2.83 5.51
CA GLY A 148 -0.15 2.31 4.17
C GLY A 148 -1.09 2.88 3.11
N ALA A 149 -2.40 2.89 3.38
CA ALA A 149 -3.40 3.48 2.47
C ALA A 149 -3.18 4.99 2.26
N VAL A 150 -2.93 5.73 3.34
CA VAL A 150 -2.64 7.18 3.31
C VAL A 150 -1.39 7.50 2.51
N LEU A 151 -0.39 6.61 2.48
CA LEU A 151 0.85 6.81 1.72
C LEU A 151 0.72 6.36 0.26
N LEU A 152 0.16 5.18 0.01
CA LEU A 152 0.12 4.57 -1.32
C LEU A 152 -0.92 5.24 -2.23
N VAL A 153 -2.11 5.58 -1.73
CA VAL A 153 -3.18 6.17 -2.55
C VAL A 153 -2.73 7.49 -3.19
N PRO A 154 -2.13 8.46 -2.46
CA PRO A 154 -1.61 9.68 -3.08
C PRO A 154 -0.47 9.42 -4.08
N ALA A 155 0.40 8.44 -3.81
CA ALA A 155 1.48 8.07 -4.73
C ALA A 155 0.90 7.54 -6.06
N THR A 156 -0.06 6.62 -5.98
CA THR A 156 -0.79 6.05 -7.12
C THR A 156 -1.54 7.13 -7.90
N TYR A 157 -2.30 7.98 -7.21
CA TYR A 157 -3.07 9.05 -7.84
C TYR A 157 -2.18 10.05 -8.60
N ARG A 158 -1.03 10.42 -8.03
CA ARG A 158 -0.07 11.31 -8.71
C ARG A 158 0.50 10.67 -9.96
N PHE A 159 0.92 9.40 -9.88
CA PHE A 159 1.43 8.68 -11.05
C PHE A 159 0.39 8.60 -12.17
N TRP A 160 -0.87 8.35 -11.82
CA TRP A 160 -2.00 8.32 -12.75
C TRP A 160 -2.29 9.68 -13.41
N ARG A 161 -2.27 10.78 -12.66
CA ARG A 161 -2.51 12.14 -13.20
C ARG A 161 -1.43 12.56 -14.21
N LEU A 162 -0.18 12.19 -13.94
CA LEU A 162 0.94 12.43 -14.87
C LEU A 162 0.82 11.62 -16.16
N ASP A 163 0.15 10.47 -16.11
CA ASP A 163 -0.13 9.70 -17.32
C ASP A 163 -1.13 10.41 -18.22
N ARG A 164 -2.28 10.82 -17.64
CA ARG A 164 -3.33 11.55 -18.36
C ARG A 164 -2.83 12.87 -18.96
N GLY A 165 -2.04 13.65 -18.21
CA GLY A 165 -1.49 14.92 -18.72
C GLY A 165 -0.61 14.72 -19.96
N ASN A 166 0.22 13.68 -19.96
CA ASN A 166 1.09 13.38 -21.10
C ASN A 166 0.31 12.86 -22.32
N ALA A 167 -0.76 12.09 -22.11
CA ALA A 167 -1.62 11.60 -23.18
C ALA A 167 -2.36 12.77 -23.88
N VAL A 168 -2.92 13.70 -23.10
CA VAL A 168 -3.59 14.89 -23.63
C VAL A 168 -2.62 15.78 -24.42
N ALA A 169 -1.41 16.00 -23.91
CA ALA A 169 -0.39 16.80 -24.60
C ALA A 169 0.02 16.18 -25.95
N ALA A 170 0.18 14.86 -26.02
CA ALA A 170 0.52 14.15 -27.25
C ALA A 170 -0.61 14.25 -28.31
N THR A 171 -1.87 14.12 -27.89
CA THR A 171 -3.00 14.29 -28.81
C THR A 171 -3.15 15.73 -29.31
N GLY A 172 -2.76 16.73 -28.50
CA GLY A 172 -2.78 18.14 -28.89
C GLY A 172 -1.71 18.50 -29.91
N SER A 173 -0.48 17.96 -29.76
CA SER A 173 0.60 18.18 -30.73
C SER A 173 0.27 17.55 -32.09
N ASP A 174 -0.32 16.36 -32.11
CA ASP A 174 -0.68 15.70 -33.36
C ASP A 174 -1.68 16.52 -34.18
N ARG A 175 -2.68 17.16 -33.54
CA ARG A 175 -3.63 18.02 -34.25
C ARG A 175 -3.00 19.25 -34.90
N SER A 176 -2.04 19.88 -34.22
CA SER A 176 -1.36 21.09 -34.73
C SER A 176 -0.52 20.85 -35.99
N LEU A 177 -0.12 19.59 -36.25
CA LEU A 177 0.66 19.23 -37.44
C LEU A 177 -0.18 19.10 -38.71
N TRP A 178 -1.52 19.05 -38.61
CA TRP A 178 -2.43 18.94 -39.76
C TRP A 178 -3.11 20.27 -40.11
N GLU A 179 -2.95 21.30 -39.28
CA GLU A 179 -3.56 22.63 -39.46
C GLU A 179 -2.56 23.67 -40.01
N SER A 180 -1.36 23.25 -40.41
CA SER A 180 -0.31 24.08 -41.04
C SER A 180 -0.10 23.73 -42.51
#